data_AF-A0A453P049-F1
#
_entry.id   AF-A0A453P049-F1
#
_cell.length_a   1.000
_cell.length_b   1.000
_cell.length_c   1.000
_cell.angle_alpha   90.00
_cell.angle_beta   90.00
_cell.angle_gamma   90.00
#
_symmetry.space_group_name_H-M   'P 1'
#
loop_
_entity.id
_entity.type
_entity.pdbx_description
1 polymer ?
#
loop_
_entity_poly.entity_id
_entity_poly.type
_entity_poly.pdbx_seq_one_letter_code
_entity_poly.pdbx_strand_id
1 'polypeptide(L)'
;MPTTDSVKARASELIKALDGQDCPRPIACRLFADKMISIVKSRNPTDKTFGKLAFACGYVMLLVTNQVPDAMDYLLAEFNKVCMYTVPKHLHALNAQARNTDYFRLIGYQEEDGKLQSTEKYLVNVVAYVKLYAAMVQTEIKGVRHPHGLAEGWKWLAMFLNTLPAIPATAFALHAFLKVAGFALHKKYGSQFMKILDVISRHFIPALKAQGSKVHPEAINNLQNYLNDKIYLEEPEGQYLAQQLLSKMFL
;
A
#
# COMPACT_ATOMS: atom_id res chain seq x y z
N MET A 1 13.15 12.39 10.31
CA MET A 1 12.81 11.71 9.04
C MET A 1 13.91 10.69 8.74
N PRO A 2 13.59 9.51 8.19
CA PRO A 2 14.61 8.58 7.72
C PRO A 2 15.42 9.23 6.60
N THR A 3 16.75 9.10 6.67
CA THR A 3 17.69 9.64 5.67
C THR A 3 18.00 8.59 4.62
N THR A 4 18.44 9.02 3.43
CA THR A 4 18.88 8.11 2.36
C THR A 4 19.94 7.12 2.84
N ASP A 5 20.92 7.59 3.63
CA ASP A 5 22.00 6.74 4.12
C ASP A 5 21.51 5.73 5.16
N SER A 6 20.61 6.14 6.06
CA SER A 6 20.03 5.22 7.04
C SER A 6 19.24 4.08 6.36
N VAL A 7 18.53 4.40 5.27
CA VAL A 7 17.76 3.43 4.49
C VAL A 7 18.68 2.51 3.70
N LYS A 8 19.72 3.03 3.05
CA LYS A 8 20.73 2.23 2.34
C LYS A 8 21.51 1.31 3.28
N ALA A 9 21.88 1.80 4.46
CA ALA A 9 22.54 1.00 5.48
C ALA A 9 21.65 -0.17 5.92
N ARG A 10 20.37 0.12 6.22
CA ARG A 10 19.40 -0.92 6.61
C ARG A 10 19.16 -1.94 5.50
N ALA A 11 19.03 -1.49 4.25
CA ALA A 11 18.91 -2.40 3.10
C ALA A 11 20.15 -3.30 2.98
N SER A 12 21.35 -2.74 3.16
CA SER A 12 22.60 -3.50 3.08
C SER A 12 22.72 -4.56 4.19
N GLU A 13 22.30 -4.24 5.41
CA GLU A 13 22.22 -5.21 6.51
C GLU A 13 21.26 -6.36 6.17
N LEU A 14 20.08 -6.04 5.63
CA LEU A 14 19.09 -7.05 5.25
C LEU A 14 19.58 -7.93 4.09
N ILE A 15 20.25 -7.34 3.08
CA ILE A 15 20.86 -8.11 1.98
C ILE A 15 21.89 -9.10 2.53
N LYS A 16 22.80 -8.64 3.41
CA LYS A 16 23.78 -9.52 4.05
C LYS A 16 23.12 -10.65 4.86
N ALA A 17 22.04 -10.33 5.58
CA ALA A 17 21.29 -11.35 6.33
C ALA A 17 20.59 -12.36 5.41
N LEU A 18 20.09 -11.92 4.25
CA LEU A 18 19.46 -12.79 3.26
C LEU A 18 20.46 -13.71 2.53
N ASP A 19 21.71 -13.27 2.39
CA ASP A 19 22.82 -14.04 1.78
C ASP A 19 23.60 -14.89 2.80
N GLY A 20 23.23 -14.84 4.09
CA GLY A 20 23.90 -15.59 5.16
C GLY A 20 23.76 -17.11 4.99
N GLN A 21 24.80 -17.85 5.35
CA GLN A 21 24.81 -19.33 5.26
C GLN A 21 23.93 -20.01 6.33
N ASP A 22 23.56 -19.27 7.38
CA ASP A 22 22.84 -19.81 8.55
C ASP A 22 21.34 -20.08 8.29
N CYS A 23 20.78 -19.58 7.18
CA CYS A 23 19.36 -19.70 6.86
C CYS A 23 19.13 -19.94 5.36
N PRO A 24 18.36 -20.99 4.97
CA PRO A 24 18.00 -21.20 3.58
C PRO A 24 17.29 -19.98 2.97
N ARG A 25 17.68 -19.62 1.73
CA ARG A 25 17.19 -18.44 1.02
C ARG A 25 15.67 -18.25 1.03
N PRO A 26 14.82 -19.28 0.76
CA PRO A 26 13.36 -19.14 0.85
C PRO A 26 12.85 -18.70 2.23
N ILE A 27 13.44 -19.25 3.30
CA ILE A 27 13.07 -18.93 4.68
C ILE A 27 13.50 -17.49 5.00
N ALA A 28 14.71 -17.11 4.61
CA ALA A 28 15.21 -15.75 4.79
C ALA A 28 14.33 -14.72 4.05
N CYS A 29 13.96 -14.97 2.79
CA CYS A 29 13.04 -14.11 2.02
C CYS A 29 11.67 -14.01 2.69
N ARG A 30 11.13 -15.12 3.21
CA ARG A 30 9.86 -15.13 3.93
C ARG A 30 9.91 -14.31 5.21
N LEU A 31 10.99 -14.40 5.98
CA LEU A 31 11.21 -13.63 7.21
C LEU A 31 11.36 -12.13 6.92
N PHE A 32 12.11 -11.78 5.86
CA PHE A 32 12.21 -10.41 5.39
C PHE A 32 10.83 -9.83 5.02
N ALA A 33 10.04 -10.56 4.22
CA ALA A 33 8.70 -10.14 3.85
C ALA A 33 7.81 -9.95 5.09
N ASP A 34 7.83 -10.92 6.01
CA ASP A 34 7.08 -10.83 7.28
C ASP A 34 7.46 -9.58 8.07
N LYS A 35 8.77 -9.31 8.18
CA LYS A 35 9.28 -8.17 8.93
C LYS A 35 8.82 -6.86 8.32
N MET A 36 8.88 -6.71 7.00
CA MET A 36 8.44 -5.52 6.30
C MET A 36 6.94 -5.25 6.50
N ILE A 37 6.12 -6.30 6.47
CA ILE A 37 4.67 -6.20 6.65
C ILE A 37 4.27 -5.99 8.12
N SER A 38 5.02 -6.56 9.07
CA SER A 38 4.78 -6.41 10.52
C SER A 38 4.85 -4.96 11.00
N ILE A 39 5.39 -4.05 10.20
CA ILE A 39 5.47 -2.63 10.54
C ILE A 39 4.08 -2.00 10.73
N VAL A 40 3.06 -2.51 10.03
CA VAL A 40 1.67 -2.08 10.17
C VAL A 40 1.11 -2.46 11.55
N LYS A 41 1.54 -3.59 12.11
CA LYS A 41 1.09 -4.04 13.43
C LYS A 41 1.88 -3.41 14.57
N SER A 42 3.18 -3.23 14.37
CA SER A 42 4.12 -2.76 15.40
C SER A 42 4.18 -1.24 15.55
N ARG A 43 3.58 -0.48 14.63
CA ARG A 43 3.50 0.98 14.67
C ARG A 43 2.04 1.41 14.66
N ASN A 44 1.76 2.60 15.19
CA ASN A 44 0.43 3.18 15.10
C ASN A 44 0.16 3.65 13.66
N PRO A 45 -0.72 3.02 12.87
CA PRO A 45 -0.91 3.39 11.47
C PRO A 45 -1.73 4.67 11.28
N THR A 46 -2.41 5.14 12.33
CA THR A 46 -3.12 6.43 12.31
C THR A 46 -2.19 7.60 12.59
N ASP A 47 -0.94 7.34 13.00
CA ASP A 47 0.05 8.37 13.21
C ASP A 47 0.44 9.05 11.89
N LYS A 48 0.52 10.38 11.92
CA LYS A 48 0.88 11.22 10.76
C LYS A 48 2.25 10.88 10.15
N THR A 49 3.14 10.26 10.91
CA THR A 49 4.46 9.82 10.42
C THR A 49 4.44 8.50 9.68
N PHE A 50 3.34 7.73 9.72
CA PHE A 50 3.25 6.43 9.07
C PHE A 50 3.47 6.51 7.55
N GLY A 51 3.00 7.57 6.89
CA GLY A 51 3.24 7.78 5.45
C GLY A 51 4.73 7.87 5.11
N LYS A 52 5.50 8.64 5.90
CA LYS A 52 6.96 8.77 5.75
C LYS A 52 7.67 7.44 5.98
N LEU A 53 7.18 6.67 6.95
CA LEU A 53 7.70 5.34 7.24
C LEU A 53 7.43 4.37 6.08
N ALA A 54 6.23 4.40 5.50
CA ALA A 54 5.86 3.58 4.36
C ALA A 54 6.77 3.84 3.15
N PHE A 55 7.11 5.10 2.86
CA PHE A 55 8.08 5.42 1.81
C PHE A 55 9.48 4.91 2.11
N ALA A 56 9.98 5.07 3.34
CA ALA A 56 11.26 4.50 3.72
C ALA A 56 11.29 2.97 3.57
N CYS A 57 10.19 2.30 3.91
CA CYS A 57 10.03 0.87 3.67
C CYS A 57 10.00 0.54 2.18
N GLY A 58 9.31 1.31 1.34
CA GLY A 58 9.31 1.14 -0.12
C GLY A 58 10.73 1.20 -0.71
N TYR A 59 11.56 2.15 -0.25
CA TYR A 59 12.97 2.19 -0.62
C TYR A 59 13.76 0.94 -0.20
N VAL A 60 13.59 0.49 1.05
CA VAL A 60 14.26 -0.75 1.52
C VAL A 60 13.81 -1.95 0.69
N MET A 61 12.50 -2.10 0.46
CA MET A 61 11.94 -3.18 -0.36
C MET A 61 12.54 -3.18 -1.76
N LEU A 62 12.61 -2.03 -2.43
CA LEU A 62 13.16 -1.94 -3.78
C LEU A 62 14.66 -2.25 -3.82
N LEU A 63 15.46 -1.73 -2.87
CA LEU A 63 16.89 -2.01 -2.82
C LEU A 63 17.18 -3.50 -2.56
N VAL A 64 16.47 -4.10 -1.60
CA VAL A 64 16.63 -5.51 -1.26
C VAL A 64 16.18 -6.39 -2.42
N THR A 65 15.01 -6.16 -3.00
CA THR A 65 14.48 -6.98 -4.11
C THR A 65 15.25 -6.80 -5.41
N ASN A 66 15.95 -5.69 -5.62
CA ASN A 66 16.85 -5.56 -6.76
C ASN A 66 18.09 -6.47 -6.62
N GLN A 67 18.63 -6.63 -5.41
CA GLN A 67 19.78 -7.51 -5.15
C GLN A 67 19.37 -8.97 -4.94
N VAL A 68 18.15 -9.20 -4.45
CA VAL A 68 17.55 -10.50 -4.18
C VAL A 68 16.19 -10.58 -4.89
N PRO A 69 16.15 -10.84 -6.21
CA PRO A 69 14.91 -10.81 -7.00
C PRO A 69 13.79 -11.69 -6.45
N ASP A 70 14.13 -12.89 -5.98
CA ASP A 70 13.18 -13.85 -5.40
C ASP A 70 12.37 -13.26 -4.24
N ALA A 71 12.94 -12.32 -3.48
CA ALA A 71 12.27 -11.70 -2.33
C ALA A 71 11.01 -10.90 -2.72
N MET A 72 10.87 -10.48 -3.99
CA MET A 72 9.70 -9.76 -4.45
C MET A 72 8.44 -10.64 -4.36
N ASP A 73 8.52 -11.90 -4.78
CA ASP A 73 7.36 -12.79 -4.76
C ASP A 73 6.91 -13.10 -3.34
N TYR A 74 7.84 -13.25 -2.39
CA TYR A 74 7.50 -13.41 -0.97
C TYR A 74 6.87 -12.12 -0.38
N LEU A 75 7.37 -10.94 -0.76
CA LEU A 75 6.76 -9.67 -0.34
C LEU A 75 5.33 -9.55 -0.85
N LEU A 76 5.10 -9.81 -2.14
CA LEU A 76 3.78 -9.76 -2.74
C LEU A 76 2.84 -10.79 -2.12
N ALA A 77 3.31 -12.02 -1.90
CA ALA A 77 2.54 -13.05 -1.21
C ALA A 77 2.09 -12.59 0.18
N GLU A 78 2.97 -11.92 0.93
CA GLU A 78 2.62 -11.41 2.26
C GLU A 78 1.66 -10.24 2.23
N PHE A 79 1.85 -9.27 1.32
CA PHE A 79 0.86 -8.20 1.09
C PHE A 79 -0.53 -8.79 0.82
N ASN A 80 -0.60 -9.74 -0.11
CA ASN A 80 -1.83 -10.37 -0.56
C ASN A 80 -2.52 -11.19 0.55
N LYS A 81 -1.72 -11.81 1.42
CA LYS A 81 -2.20 -12.56 2.59
C LYS A 81 -2.82 -11.64 3.63
N VAL A 82 -2.19 -10.51 3.94
CA VAL A 82 -2.68 -9.60 5.00
C VAL A 82 -3.76 -8.64 4.51
N CYS A 83 -3.82 -8.36 3.21
CA CYS A 83 -4.77 -7.43 2.61
C CYS A 83 -5.13 -7.85 1.19
N MET A 84 -6.31 -8.46 1.00
CA MET A 84 -6.75 -8.92 -0.33
C MET A 84 -6.79 -7.82 -1.41
N TYR A 85 -6.91 -6.56 -0.97
CA TYR A 85 -7.04 -5.41 -1.86
C TYR A 85 -5.73 -5.05 -2.56
N THR A 86 -4.60 -5.64 -2.18
CA THR A 86 -3.35 -5.54 -2.98
C THR A 86 -3.39 -6.39 -4.25
N VAL A 87 -4.36 -7.33 -4.38
CA VAL A 87 -4.60 -8.20 -5.57
C VAL A 87 -5.76 -7.72 -6.48
N PRO A 88 -6.33 -6.54 -6.22
CA PRO A 88 -7.76 -6.22 -6.38
C PRO A 88 -8.72 -7.42 -6.39
N LYS A 89 -8.86 -8.10 -5.25
CA LYS A 89 -9.86 -9.15 -5.06
C LYS A 89 -10.90 -8.73 -4.03
N HIS A 90 -12.14 -9.20 -4.18
CA HIS A 90 -13.17 -9.14 -3.15
C HIS A 90 -13.90 -10.48 -3.06
N LEU A 91 -14.17 -10.91 -1.83
CA LEU A 91 -14.86 -12.16 -1.53
C LEU A 91 -16.21 -11.85 -0.91
N HIS A 92 -17.26 -12.41 -1.48
CA HIS A 92 -18.62 -12.30 -0.96
C HIS A 92 -18.95 -13.55 -0.13
N ALA A 93 -19.58 -13.35 1.03
CA ALA A 93 -20.21 -14.46 1.74
C ALA A 93 -21.39 -14.99 0.90
N LEU A 94 -21.48 -16.31 0.76
CA LEU A 94 -22.53 -16.95 -0.04
C LEU A 94 -23.94 -16.72 0.53
N ASN A 95 -24.04 -16.63 1.86
CA ASN A 95 -25.27 -16.38 2.59
C ASN A 95 -24.95 -15.85 4.00
N ALA A 96 -25.99 -15.54 4.79
CA ALA A 96 -25.83 -15.03 6.15
C ALA A 96 -25.08 -16.01 7.08
N GLN A 97 -25.32 -17.32 6.92
CA GLN A 97 -24.65 -18.35 7.72
C GLN A 97 -23.15 -18.44 7.44
N ALA A 98 -22.76 -18.24 6.18
CA ALA A 98 -21.37 -18.20 5.74
C ALA A 98 -20.64 -16.92 6.18
N ARG A 99 -21.35 -15.87 6.62
CA ARG A 99 -20.78 -14.62 7.12
C ARG A 99 -20.38 -14.75 8.60
N ASN A 100 -19.50 -15.71 8.88
CA ASN A 100 -19.02 -16.06 10.21
C ASN A 100 -17.55 -15.62 10.41
N THR A 101 -16.95 -15.99 11.53
CA THR A 101 -15.55 -15.65 11.88
C THR A 101 -14.54 -16.11 10.82
N ASP A 102 -14.73 -17.30 10.23
CA ASP A 102 -13.82 -17.81 9.20
C ASP A 102 -13.89 -16.97 7.92
N TYR A 103 -15.08 -16.52 7.54
CA TYR A 103 -15.24 -15.55 6.45
C TYR A 103 -14.51 -14.24 6.78
N PHE A 104 -14.69 -13.70 7.98
CA PHE A 104 -14.01 -12.45 8.37
C PHE A 104 -12.49 -12.61 8.34
N ARG A 105 -11.96 -13.73 8.85
CA ARG A 105 -10.52 -14.07 8.77
C ARG A 105 -10.05 -14.15 7.32
N LEU A 106 -10.82 -14.82 6.47
CA LEU A 106 -10.53 -14.95 5.03
C LEU A 106 -10.48 -13.58 4.33
N ILE A 107 -11.32 -12.63 4.78
CA ILE A 107 -11.33 -11.27 4.22
C ILE A 107 -10.32 -10.30 4.87
N GLY A 108 -9.45 -10.81 5.74
CA GLY A 108 -8.35 -10.07 6.34
C GLY A 108 -8.66 -9.43 7.70
N TYR A 109 -9.81 -9.74 8.32
CA TYR A 109 -9.99 -9.40 9.73
C TYR A 109 -9.02 -10.23 10.58
N GLN A 110 -8.49 -9.58 11.62
CA GLN A 110 -7.60 -10.22 12.58
C GLN A 110 -8.35 -10.52 13.86
N GLU A 111 -7.85 -11.50 14.59
CA GLU A 111 -8.29 -11.80 15.94
C GLU A 111 -7.27 -11.24 16.93
N GLU A 112 -7.76 -10.60 17.98
CA GLU A 112 -6.99 -10.12 19.12
C GLU A 112 -7.63 -10.69 20.38
N ASP A 113 -6.82 -11.37 21.19
CA ASP A 113 -7.27 -11.99 22.44
C ASP A 113 -8.50 -12.91 22.28
N GLY A 114 -8.52 -13.67 21.19
CA GLY A 114 -9.62 -14.60 20.86
C GLY A 114 -10.91 -13.94 20.38
N LYS A 115 -10.91 -12.61 20.14
CA LYS A 115 -12.05 -11.87 19.60
C LYS A 115 -11.72 -11.26 18.25
N LEU A 116 -12.71 -11.25 17.37
CA LEU A 116 -12.59 -10.59 16.07
C LEU A 116 -12.42 -9.08 16.29
N GLN A 117 -11.45 -8.47 15.60
CA GLN A 117 -11.25 -7.03 15.62
C GLN A 117 -12.49 -6.26 15.14
N SER A 118 -12.61 -4.99 15.54
CA SER A 118 -13.69 -4.12 15.06
C SER A 118 -13.55 -3.77 13.57
N THR A 119 -14.64 -3.34 12.94
CA THR A 119 -14.62 -2.92 11.53
C THR A 119 -13.79 -1.65 11.34
N GLU A 120 -13.78 -0.74 12.29
CA GLU A 120 -12.96 0.48 12.27
C GLU A 120 -11.48 0.11 12.25
N LYS A 121 -11.06 -0.82 13.13
CA LYS A 121 -9.68 -1.32 13.15
C LYS A 121 -9.31 -2.06 11.88
N TYR A 122 -10.23 -2.84 11.32
CA TYR A 122 -10.05 -3.47 10.00
C TYR A 122 -9.79 -2.44 8.91
N LEU A 123 -10.58 -1.37 8.83
CA LEU A 123 -10.41 -0.32 7.83
C LEU A 123 -9.09 0.43 8.01
N VAL A 124 -8.68 0.72 9.25
CA VAL A 124 -7.35 1.29 9.55
C VAL A 124 -6.23 0.39 9.01
N ASN A 125 -6.34 -0.92 9.22
CA ASN A 125 -5.36 -1.89 8.72
C ASN A 125 -5.34 -1.94 7.19
N VAL A 126 -6.50 -1.97 6.53
CA VAL A 126 -6.61 -1.91 5.06
C VAL A 126 -5.90 -0.67 4.52
N VAL A 127 -6.18 0.50 5.08
CA VAL A 127 -5.54 1.76 4.68
C VAL A 127 -4.03 1.67 4.85
N ALA A 128 -3.55 1.14 5.97
CA ALA A 128 -2.13 1.05 6.27
C ALA A 128 -1.37 0.11 5.33
N TYR A 129 -1.89 -1.11 5.08
CA TYR A 129 -1.29 -2.06 4.16
C TYR A 129 -1.28 -1.53 2.73
N VAL A 130 -2.37 -0.89 2.29
CA VAL A 130 -2.44 -0.32 0.94
C VAL A 130 -1.51 0.89 0.78
N LYS A 131 -1.36 1.74 1.80
CA LYS A 131 -0.34 2.79 1.80
C LYS A 131 1.07 2.22 1.66
N LEU A 132 1.39 1.16 2.40
CA LEU A 132 2.70 0.51 2.33
C LEU A 132 2.95 -0.13 0.96
N TYR A 133 1.95 -0.82 0.40
CA TYR A 133 1.99 -1.38 -0.95
C TYR A 133 2.15 -0.30 -2.03
N ALA A 134 1.36 0.77 -1.96
CA ALA A 134 1.45 1.90 -2.88
C ALA A 134 2.81 2.61 -2.79
N ALA A 135 3.38 2.71 -1.59
CA ALA A 135 4.70 3.29 -1.37
C ALA A 135 5.79 2.45 -2.05
N MET A 136 5.74 1.12 -1.94
CA MET A 136 6.61 0.21 -2.70
C MET A 136 6.46 0.46 -4.20
N VAL A 137 5.24 0.33 -4.74
CA VAL A 137 4.91 0.45 -6.17
C VAL A 137 5.40 1.76 -6.81
N GLN A 138 5.31 2.87 -6.08
CA GLN A 138 5.65 4.19 -6.60
C GLN A 138 7.11 4.59 -6.37
N THR A 139 7.87 3.80 -5.60
CA THR A 139 9.28 4.11 -5.30
C THR A 139 10.13 3.99 -6.56
N GLU A 140 10.84 5.04 -6.92
CA GLU A 140 11.83 5.03 -8.01
C GLU A 140 13.21 5.43 -7.47
N ILE A 141 14.21 4.59 -7.74
CA ILE A 141 15.61 4.84 -7.39
C ILE A 141 16.42 4.86 -8.68
N LYS A 142 17.16 5.95 -8.92
CA LYS A 142 17.95 6.12 -10.14
C LYS A 142 18.92 4.95 -10.32
N GLY A 143 18.84 4.28 -11.47
CA GLY A 143 19.70 3.14 -11.82
C GLY A 143 19.28 1.79 -11.23
N VAL A 144 18.14 1.73 -10.52
CA VAL A 144 17.61 0.49 -9.95
C VAL A 144 16.38 0.07 -10.74
N ARG A 145 16.33 -1.20 -11.17
CA ARG A 145 15.17 -1.74 -11.88
C ARG A 145 14.07 -2.04 -10.86
N HIS A 146 12.85 -1.58 -11.12
CA HIS A 146 11.70 -1.90 -10.28
C HIS A 146 10.78 -2.92 -10.98
N PRO A 147 10.78 -4.21 -10.57
CA PRO A 147 9.96 -5.23 -11.22
C PRO A 147 8.46 -5.06 -10.93
N HIS A 148 8.09 -4.37 -9.85
CA HIS A 148 6.71 -4.15 -9.41
C HIS A 148 6.37 -2.65 -9.28
N GLY A 149 6.85 -1.84 -10.23
CA GLY A 149 6.72 -0.38 -10.19
C GLY A 149 5.37 0.15 -10.68
N LEU A 150 5.33 1.42 -11.08
CA LEU A 150 4.11 2.13 -11.49
C LEU A 150 3.29 1.45 -12.60
N ALA A 151 3.90 0.60 -13.45
CA ALA A 151 3.17 -0.18 -14.44
C ALA A 151 2.22 -1.21 -13.79
N GLU A 152 2.67 -1.89 -12.74
CA GLU A 152 1.83 -2.78 -11.93
C GLU A 152 0.82 -1.97 -11.09
N GLY A 153 1.20 -0.77 -10.63
CA GLY A 153 0.25 0.17 -10.01
C GLY A 153 -0.89 0.61 -10.93
N TRP A 154 -0.59 0.84 -12.21
CA TRP A 154 -1.60 1.15 -13.23
C TRP A 154 -2.53 -0.04 -13.47
N LYS A 155 -1.97 -1.24 -13.65
CA LYS A 155 -2.77 -2.47 -13.79
C LYS A 155 -3.65 -2.70 -12.56
N TRP A 156 -3.11 -2.50 -11.36
CA TRP A 156 -3.86 -2.57 -10.10
C TRP A 156 -5.06 -1.63 -10.12
N LEU A 157 -4.89 -0.34 -10.45
CA LEU A 157 -6.00 0.62 -10.52
C LEU A 157 -7.06 0.23 -11.54
N ALA A 158 -6.64 -0.18 -12.74
CA ALA A 158 -7.56 -0.58 -13.79
C ALA A 158 -8.37 -1.82 -13.38
N MET A 159 -7.72 -2.85 -12.85
CA MET A 159 -8.40 -4.04 -12.33
C MET A 159 -9.33 -3.68 -11.18
N PHE A 160 -8.86 -2.89 -10.21
CA PHE A 160 -9.62 -2.49 -9.03
C PHE A 160 -10.95 -1.82 -9.41
N LEU A 161 -10.92 -0.86 -10.32
CA LEU A 161 -12.12 -0.13 -10.74
C LEU A 161 -13.05 -0.94 -11.65
N ASN A 162 -12.51 -1.92 -12.38
CA ASN A 162 -13.29 -2.78 -13.26
C ASN A 162 -13.98 -3.93 -12.52
N THR A 163 -13.41 -4.42 -11.42
CA THR A 163 -13.86 -5.68 -10.79
C THR A 163 -14.43 -5.51 -9.39
N LEU A 164 -13.97 -4.53 -8.61
CA LEU A 164 -14.33 -4.45 -7.20
C LEU A 164 -15.62 -3.67 -6.98
N PRO A 165 -16.47 -4.11 -6.03
CA PRO A 165 -17.69 -3.38 -5.71
C PRO A 165 -17.36 -2.07 -4.99
N ALA A 166 -18.20 -1.06 -5.20
CA ALA A 166 -18.12 0.20 -4.49
C ALA A 166 -18.72 0.05 -3.07
N ILE A 167 -17.86 -0.28 -2.10
CA ILE A 167 -18.19 -0.46 -0.69
C ILE A 167 -17.18 0.30 0.19
N PRO A 168 -17.43 0.52 1.49
CA PRO A 168 -16.51 1.29 2.34
C PRO A 168 -15.06 0.78 2.30
N ALA A 169 -14.83 -0.53 2.42
CA ALA A 169 -13.47 -1.09 2.44
C ALA A 169 -12.70 -0.84 1.13
N THR A 170 -13.35 -0.96 -0.03
CA THR A 170 -12.72 -0.68 -1.33
C THR A 170 -12.50 0.82 -1.55
N ALA A 171 -13.41 1.67 -1.06
CA ALA A 171 -13.23 3.12 -1.10
C ALA A 171 -12.04 3.59 -0.25
N PHE A 172 -11.89 3.07 0.97
CA PHE A 172 -10.73 3.35 1.83
C PHE A 172 -9.42 2.86 1.21
N ALA A 173 -9.41 1.65 0.64
CA ALA A 173 -8.24 1.11 -0.08
C ALA A 173 -7.86 1.98 -1.30
N LEU A 174 -8.83 2.33 -2.14
CA LEU A 174 -8.63 3.16 -3.33
C LEU A 174 -8.07 4.54 -2.94
N HIS A 175 -8.69 5.20 -1.96
CA HIS A 175 -8.21 6.49 -1.46
C HIS A 175 -6.77 6.39 -0.91
N ALA A 176 -6.48 5.37 -0.11
CA ALA A 176 -5.15 5.13 0.43
C ALA A 176 -4.08 4.99 -0.66
N PHE A 177 -4.38 4.22 -1.72
CA PHE A 177 -3.48 4.02 -2.85
C PHE A 177 -3.26 5.34 -3.60
N LEU A 178 -4.33 6.05 -3.93
CA LEU A 178 -4.29 7.33 -4.65
C LEU A 178 -3.52 8.41 -3.88
N LYS A 179 -3.67 8.48 -2.55
CA LYS A 179 -2.92 9.42 -1.70
C LYS A 179 -1.42 9.20 -1.72
N VAL A 180 -0.95 7.98 -2.01
CA VAL A 180 0.48 7.62 -1.97
C VAL A 180 1.10 7.56 -3.36
N ALA A 181 0.41 6.96 -4.33
CA ALA A 181 0.94 6.74 -5.68
C ALA A 181 0.32 7.63 -6.76
N GLY A 182 -0.76 8.36 -6.45
CA GLY A 182 -1.51 9.12 -7.44
C GLY A 182 -0.71 10.23 -8.11
N PHE A 183 0.16 10.93 -7.38
CA PHE A 183 1.09 11.92 -7.94
C PHE A 183 2.02 11.31 -8.99
N ALA A 184 2.69 10.21 -8.65
CA ALA A 184 3.62 9.53 -9.54
C ALA A 184 2.90 8.94 -10.78
N LEU A 185 1.68 8.41 -10.60
CA LEU A 185 0.85 7.91 -11.69
C LEU A 185 0.37 9.03 -12.61
N HIS A 186 -0.08 10.16 -12.06
CA HIS A 186 -0.43 11.33 -12.85
C HIS A 186 0.78 11.84 -13.65
N LYS A 187 1.93 11.97 -13.00
CA LYS A 187 3.18 12.39 -13.65
C LYS A 187 3.57 11.46 -14.81
N LYS A 188 3.37 10.16 -14.67
CA LYS A 188 3.76 9.15 -15.68
C LYS A 188 2.75 9.00 -16.82
N TYR A 189 1.45 9.01 -16.50
CA TYR A 189 0.38 8.66 -17.45
C TYR A 189 -0.49 9.84 -17.89
N GLY A 190 -0.35 11.00 -17.26
CA GLY A 190 -0.98 12.27 -17.65
C GLY A 190 -2.48 12.14 -17.90
N SER A 191 -2.90 12.42 -19.13
CA SER A 191 -4.31 12.40 -19.54
C SER A 191 -4.98 11.03 -19.39
N GLN A 192 -4.25 9.93 -19.43
CA GLN A 192 -4.83 8.61 -19.18
C GLN A 192 -5.20 8.45 -17.70
N PHE A 193 -4.37 8.95 -16.77
CA PHE A 193 -4.71 8.95 -15.36
C PHE A 193 -5.94 9.82 -15.08
N MET A 194 -6.11 10.93 -15.81
CA MET A 194 -7.33 11.75 -15.69
C MET A 194 -8.60 10.98 -16.06
N LYS A 195 -8.55 10.04 -17.01
CA LYS A 195 -9.69 9.16 -17.31
C LYS A 195 -10.01 8.20 -16.17
N ILE A 196 -9.00 7.71 -15.46
CA ILE A 196 -9.19 6.90 -14.25
C ILE A 196 -9.91 7.71 -13.17
N LEU A 197 -9.51 8.96 -12.96
CA LEU A 197 -10.19 9.86 -12.02
C LEU A 197 -11.64 10.16 -12.44
N ASP A 198 -11.89 10.30 -13.74
CA ASP A 198 -13.25 10.47 -14.29
C ASP A 198 -14.12 9.25 -14.00
N VAL A 199 -13.59 8.03 -14.15
CA VAL A 199 -14.30 6.78 -13.78
C VAL A 199 -14.63 6.76 -12.29
N ILE A 200 -13.70 7.17 -11.42
CA ILE A 200 -13.94 7.25 -9.98
C ILE A 200 -15.08 8.23 -9.68
N SER A 201 -15.04 9.41 -10.31
CA SER A 201 -16.02 10.48 -10.10
C SER A 201 -17.42 10.10 -10.61
N ARG A 202 -17.52 9.54 -11.82
CA ARG A 202 -18.79 9.29 -12.51
C ARG A 202 -19.41 7.93 -12.23
N HIS A 203 -18.62 6.94 -11.83
CA HIS A 203 -19.11 5.58 -11.63
C HIS A 203 -18.90 5.10 -10.20
N PHE A 204 -17.67 5.14 -9.69
CA PHE A 204 -17.36 4.54 -8.38
C PHE A 204 -18.03 5.28 -7.22
N ILE A 205 -17.90 6.61 -7.14
CA ILE A 205 -18.50 7.41 -6.06
C ILE A 205 -20.04 7.35 -6.09
N PRO A 206 -20.73 7.50 -7.25
CA PRO A 206 -22.18 7.32 -7.32
C PRO A 206 -22.64 5.92 -6.90
N ALA A 207 -21.95 4.86 -7.34
CA ALA A 207 -22.25 3.49 -6.93
C ALA A 207 -22.05 3.29 -5.42
N LEU A 208 -21.03 3.93 -4.83
CA LEU A 208 -20.82 3.94 -3.38
C LEU A 208 -21.99 4.64 -2.68
N LYS A 209 -22.41 5.84 -3.13
CA LYS A 209 -23.54 6.57 -2.54
C LYS A 209 -24.87 5.79 -2.60
N ALA A 210 -25.08 5.01 -3.66
CA ALA A 210 -26.27 4.20 -3.83
C ALA A 210 -26.45 3.09 -2.77
N GLN A 211 -25.40 2.74 -2.03
CA GLN A 211 -25.48 1.80 -0.90
C GLN A 211 -26.22 2.39 0.33
N GLY A 212 -26.52 3.69 0.33
CA GLY A 212 -27.36 4.35 1.34
C GLY A 212 -26.70 4.49 2.71
N SER A 213 -27.50 4.39 3.79
CA SER A 213 -27.06 4.62 5.18
C SER A 213 -26.00 3.64 5.70
N LYS A 214 -25.69 2.57 4.95
CA LYS A 214 -24.64 1.60 5.28
C LYS A 214 -23.23 2.10 4.97
N VAL A 215 -23.11 3.26 4.29
CA VAL A 215 -21.81 3.81 3.88
C VAL A 215 -21.29 4.78 4.90
N HIS A 216 -20.04 4.56 5.29
CA HIS A 216 -19.29 5.51 6.09
C HIS A 216 -19.12 6.83 5.32
N PRO A 217 -19.67 7.97 5.77
CA PRO A 217 -19.62 9.23 5.03
C PRO A 217 -18.19 9.65 4.67
N GLU A 218 -17.24 9.34 5.55
CA GLU A 218 -15.80 9.56 5.33
C GLU A 218 -15.27 8.87 4.07
N ALA A 219 -15.77 7.67 3.72
CA ALA A 219 -15.32 6.95 2.53
C ALA A 219 -15.65 7.70 1.23
N ILE A 220 -16.81 8.35 1.20
CA ILE A 220 -17.24 9.21 0.09
C ILE A 220 -16.45 10.53 0.11
N ASN A 221 -16.42 11.20 1.26
CA ASN A 221 -15.80 12.52 1.40
C ASN A 221 -14.30 12.48 1.07
N ASN A 222 -13.58 11.45 1.50
CA ASN A 222 -12.15 11.30 1.22
C ASN A 222 -11.88 11.24 -0.29
N LEU A 223 -12.65 10.46 -1.04
CA LEU A 223 -12.50 10.37 -2.51
C LEU A 223 -12.92 11.67 -3.20
N GLN A 224 -14.01 12.29 -2.76
CA GLN A 224 -14.46 13.57 -3.33
C GLN A 224 -13.44 14.69 -3.10
N ASN A 225 -12.94 14.84 -1.88
CA ASN A 225 -11.93 15.85 -1.54
C ASN A 225 -10.65 15.60 -2.32
N TYR A 226 -10.20 14.34 -2.45
CA TYR A 226 -9.04 14.00 -3.27
C TYR A 226 -9.15 14.52 -4.72
N LEU A 227 -10.34 14.39 -5.32
CA LEU A 227 -10.63 14.83 -6.68
C LEU A 227 -10.79 16.36 -6.78
N ASN A 228 -11.58 16.96 -5.87
CA ASN A 228 -11.90 18.38 -5.89
C ASN A 228 -10.66 19.25 -5.62
N ASP A 229 -9.87 18.85 -4.63
CA ASP A 229 -8.66 19.56 -4.21
C ASP A 229 -7.47 19.21 -5.11
N LYS A 230 -7.66 18.30 -6.07
CA LYS A 230 -6.64 17.83 -7.02
C LYS A 230 -5.38 17.34 -6.34
N ILE A 231 -5.54 16.60 -5.25
CA ILE A 231 -4.44 16.09 -4.42
C ILE A 231 -3.43 15.25 -5.22
N TYR A 232 -3.84 14.66 -6.35
CA TYR A 232 -2.94 13.98 -7.28
C TYR A 232 -1.89 14.88 -7.97
N LEU A 233 -1.98 16.21 -7.81
CA LEU A 233 -0.97 17.16 -8.25
C LEU A 233 0.07 17.48 -7.16
N GLU A 234 -0.25 17.13 -5.91
CA GLU A 234 0.61 17.39 -4.77
C GLU A 234 1.57 16.22 -4.55
N GLU A 235 2.84 16.54 -4.32
CA GLU A 235 3.83 15.54 -3.99
C GLU A 235 3.55 14.95 -2.59
N PRO A 236 3.42 13.62 -2.43
CA PRO A 236 3.13 13.02 -1.14
C PRO A 236 4.29 13.19 -0.16
N GLU A 237 3.96 13.63 1.06
CA GLU A 237 4.95 13.92 2.09
C GLU A 237 5.81 12.68 2.43
N GLY A 238 7.13 12.82 2.30
CA GLY A 238 8.09 11.74 2.58
C GLY A 238 8.40 10.84 1.38
N GLN A 239 7.87 11.13 0.18
CA GLN A 239 8.25 10.43 -1.05
C GLN A 239 9.75 10.43 -1.27
N TYR A 240 10.41 11.57 -1.09
CA TYR A 240 11.85 11.65 -1.09
C TYR A 240 12.40 11.59 0.33
N LEU A 241 13.38 10.70 0.52
CA LEU A 241 14.13 10.62 1.76
C LEU A 241 14.93 11.90 1.98
N ALA A 242 15.07 12.31 3.23
CA ALA A 242 15.92 13.43 3.58
C ALA A 242 17.37 13.12 3.14
N GLN A 243 17.91 13.92 2.23
CA GLN A 243 19.34 13.92 1.95
C GLN A 243 20.03 14.55 3.17
N GLN A 244 21.10 13.93 3.69
CA GLN A 244 21.92 14.63 4.66
C GLN A 244 22.49 15.91 4.00
N LEU A 245 22.29 17.06 4.65
CA LEU A 245 22.87 18.35 4.26
C LEU A 245 24.38 18.36 4.50
N LEU A 246 25.14 17.46 3.87
CA LEU A 246 26.61 17.47 3.88
C LEU A 246 27.21 18.02 2.58
N SER A 247 26.40 18.63 1.72
CA SER A 247 26.86 19.32 0.50
C SER A 247 26.70 20.84 0.52
N LYS A 248 26.32 21.45 1.65
CA LYS A 248 26.29 22.93 1.81
C LYS A 248 27.54 23.52 2.49
N MET A 249 28.60 22.75 2.67
CA MET A 249 29.86 23.21 3.29
C MET A 249 31.07 23.15 2.34
N PHE A 250 30.84 22.92 1.05
CA PHE A 250 31.86 23.02 0.00
C PHE A 250 31.24 23.63 -1.27
N LEU A 251 30.79 24.88 -1.17
CA LEU A 251 30.72 25.85 -2.26
C LEU A 251 31.10 27.22 -1.68
#